data_AF-A0A6A5ZM36-F1
#
_entry.id   AF-A0A6A5ZM36-F1
#
_cell.length_a   1.000
_cell.length_b   1.000
_cell.length_c   1.000
_cell.angle_alpha   90.00
_cell.angle_beta   90.00
_cell.angle_gamma   90.00
#
_symmetry.space_group_name_H-M   'P 1'
#
loop_
_entity.id
_entity.type
_entity.pdbx_description
1 polymer ?
#
loop_
_entity_poly.entity_id
_entity_poly.type
_entity_poly.pdbx_seq_one_letter_code
_entity_poly.pdbx_strand_id
1 'polypeptide(L)'
;WRAYDTTGSIGPEFELALEESNATEFTDLYIHNQSEWFLRIDDQALVPAHLISAEERKYQTWLQTQYPTLNAIRLNQSYLNPDWLGSPAVNQVPVDDMFHFSHCVLALRRYIRAKDTGRHVCGRDIDDEHMRHCLAALDWWAFPGSGRSTSFP
;
A
#
# COMPACT_ATOMS: atom_id res chain seq x y z
N TRP A 1 -11.88 8.30 -8.36
CA TRP A 1 -12.72 7.08 -8.37
C TRP A 1 -12.82 6.58 -6.93
N ARG A 2 -13.95 5.99 -6.51
CA ARG A 2 -14.10 5.51 -5.10
C ARG A 2 -13.81 4.02 -5.08
N ALA A 3 -12.59 3.66 -4.66
CA ALA A 3 -12.10 2.29 -4.64
C ALA A 3 -12.57 1.50 -3.41
N TYR A 4 -12.70 2.18 -2.27
CA TYR A 4 -12.98 1.59 -0.97
C TYR A 4 -14.16 2.30 -0.29
N ASP A 5 -14.89 1.59 0.57
CA ASP A 5 -15.91 2.21 1.41
C ASP A 5 -15.24 2.94 2.58
N THR A 6 -15.22 4.28 2.51
CA THR A 6 -14.65 5.14 3.54
C THR A 6 -15.69 5.70 4.51
N THR A 7 -16.93 5.20 4.45
CA THR A 7 -18.03 5.67 5.28
C THR A 7 -17.69 5.61 6.77
N GLY A 8 -17.90 6.72 7.47
CA GLY A 8 -17.63 6.82 8.91
C GLY A 8 -16.16 7.05 9.28
N SER A 9 -15.26 7.25 8.31
CA SER A 9 -13.87 7.63 8.54
C SER A 9 -13.52 8.97 7.89
N ILE A 10 -12.54 9.67 8.46
CA ILE A 10 -12.05 10.97 8.00
C ILE A 10 -10.73 10.76 7.24
N GLY A 11 -10.75 10.95 5.92
CA GLY A 11 -9.58 10.79 5.06
C GLY A 11 -9.93 10.95 3.58
N PRO A 12 -9.01 10.63 2.66
CA PRO A 12 -9.26 10.69 1.23
C PRO A 12 -10.39 9.74 0.80
N GLU A 13 -11.44 10.31 0.21
CA GLU A 13 -12.58 9.52 -0.27
C GLU A 13 -12.28 8.79 -1.58
N PHE A 14 -11.36 9.34 -2.37
CA PHE A 14 -11.05 8.85 -3.71
C PHE A 14 -9.64 8.31 -3.77
N GLU A 15 -9.50 7.17 -4.44
CA GLU A 15 -8.23 6.54 -4.75
C GLU A 15 -8.22 6.21 -6.24
N LEU A 16 -7.11 6.48 -6.91
CA LEU A 16 -6.94 6.28 -8.34
C LEU A 16 -5.76 5.35 -8.55
N ALA A 17 -5.98 4.26 -9.28
CA ALA A 17 -4.88 3.44 -9.78
C ALA A 17 -4.13 4.23 -10.87
N LEU A 18 -2.81 4.31 -10.73
CA LEU A 18 -1.95 4.88 -11.77
C LEU A 18 -1.63 3.80 -12.80
N GLU A 19 -1.98 4.10 -14.05
CA GLU A 19 -1.82 3.23 -15.20
C GLU A 19 -1.12 4.01 -16.31
N GLU A 20 -0.62 3.31 -17.34
CA GLU A 20 -0.05 3.93 -18.53
C GLU A 20 -0.94 5.05 -19.10
N SER A 21 -2.25 4.80 -19.12
CA SER A 21 -3.25 5.70 -19.72
C SER A 21 -3.44 7.03 -18.98
N ASN A 22 -3.10 7.11 -17.69
CA ASN A 22 -3.39 8.28 -16.85
C ASN A 22 -2.16 8.87 -16.13
N ALA A 23 -1.02 8.19 -16.16
CA ALA A 23 0.16 8.59 -15.39
C ALA A 23 0.73 9.95 -15.82
N THR A 24 0.74 10.26 -17.12
CA THR A 24 1.17 11.58 -17.62
C THR A 24 0.28 12.69 -17.07
N GLU A 25 -1.03 12.57 -17.26
CA GLU A 25 -2.00 13.57 -16.78
C GLU A 25 -1.92 13.73 -15.26
N PHE A 26 -1.84 12.63 -14.52
CA PHE A 26 -1.71 12.68 -13.07
C PHE A 26 -0.44 13.41 -12.62
N THR A 27 0.70 13.11 -13.26
CA THR A 27 1.98 13.72 -12.92
C THR A 27 1.96 15.22 -13.19
N ASP A 28 1.44 15.64 -14.34
CA ASP A 28 1.34 17.06 -14.72
C ASP A 28 0.42 17.86 -13.81
N LEU A 29 -0.69 17.26 -13.35
CA LEU A 29 -1.71 17.93 -12.55
C LEU A 29 -1.43 17.92 -11.04
N TYR A 30 -0.81 16.87 -10.49
CA TYR A 30 -0.75 16.66 -9.03
C TYR A 30 0.66 16.55 -8.47
N ILE A 31 1.65 16.22 -9.30
CA ILE A 31 3.04 16.05 -8.87
C ILE A 31 3.84 17.31 -9.24
N HIS A 32 3.45 18.45 -8.67
CA HIS A 32 4.20 19.71 -8.82
C HIS A 32 5.53 19.67 -8.06
N ASN A 33 5.55 19.02 -6.90
CA ASN A 33 6.73 18.79 -6.08
C ASN A 33 6.72 17.36 -5.55
N GLN A 34 7.68 16.56 -6.00
CA GLN A 34 7.78 15.14 -5.67
C GLN A 34 8.00 14.88 -4.17
N SER A 35 8.57 15.85 -3.44
CA SER A 35 8.78 15.71 -1.99
C SER A 35 7.47 15.78 -1.17
N GLU A 36 6.37 16.18 -1.80
CA GLU A 36 5.04 16.22 -1.18
C GLU A 36 4.39 14.85 -1.11
N TRP A 37 4.90 13.88 -1.88
CA TRP A 37 4.35 12.54 -1.99
C TRP A 37 5.32 11.49 -1.46
N PHE A 38 4.76 10.43 -0.91
CA PHE A 38 5.48 9.30 -0.37
C PHE A 38 4.88 8.01 -0.89
N LEU A 39 5.67 7.21 -1.60
CA LEU A 39 5.28 5.86 -1.98
C LEU A 39 5.48 4.91 -0.79
N ARG A 40 4.39 4.33 -0.30
CA ARG A 40 4.43 3.16 0.58
C ARG A 40 4.78 1.93 -0.27
N ILE A 41 5.91 1.31 0.02
CA ILE A 41 6.44 0.22 -0.81
C ILE A 41 5.60 -1.04 -0.68
N ASP A 42 5.12 -1.35 0.53
CA ASP A 42 4.43 -2.61 0.82
C ASP A 42 3.06 -2.74 0.16
N ASP A 43 2.35 -1.63 -0.05
CA ASP A 43 1.02 -1.62 -0.65
C ASP A 43 0.90 -0.77 -1.92
N GLN A 44 2.01 -0.20 -2.36
CA GLN A 44 2.15 0.61 -3.58
C GLN A 44 1.26 1.86 -3.59
N ALA A 45 0.85 2.35 -2.41
CA ALA A 45 0.05 3.56 -2.31
C ALA A 45 0.94 4.81 -2.34
N LEU A 46 0.60 5.76 -3.22
CA LEU A 46 1.18 7.10 -3.23
C LEU A 46 0.34 8.03 -2.34
N VAL A 47 0.92 8.51 -1.24
CA VAL A 47 0.19 9.30 -0.24
C VAL A 47 0.93 10.60 0.09
N PRO A 48 0.24 11.65 0.59
CA PRO A 48 0.91 12.87 1.02
C PRO A 48 1.95 12.60 2.11
N ALA A 49 3.19 13.03 1.88
CA ALA A 49 4.35 12.73 2.71
C ALA A 49 4.21 13.22 4.16
N HIS A 50 3.45 14.31 4.38
CA HIS A 50 3.18 14.87 5.70
C HIS A 50 2.21 14.02 6.54
N LEU A 51 1.46 13.10 5.93
CA LEU A 51 0.58 12.16 6.63
C LEU A 51 1.32 10.90 7.10
N ILE A 52 2.56 10.68 6.63
CA ILE A 52 3.39 9.54 7.04
C ILE A 52 3.98 9.78 8.42
N SER A 53 3.50 9.02 9.40
CA SER A 53 4.01 9.05 10.77
C SER A 53 5.45 8.55 10.88
N ALA A 54 6.12 8.90 11.99
CA ALA A 54 7.49 8.44 12.27
C ALA A 54 7.60 6.91 12.36
N GLU A 55 6.58 6.25 12.92
CA GLU A 55 6.52 4.80 12.99
C GLU A 55 6.40 4.16 11.60
N GLU A 56 5.48 4.66 10.77
CA GLU A 56 5.34 4.21 9.37
C GLU A 56 6.66 4.40 8.62
N ARG A 57 7.30 5.56 8.76
CA ARG A 57 8.60 5.85 8.14
C ARG A 57 9.69 4.84 8.55
N LYS A 58 9.74 4.44 9.82
CA LYS A 58 10.68 3.42 10.31
C LYS A 58 10.52 2.11 9.55
N TYR A 59 9.29 1.64 9.36
CA TYR A 59 9.02 0.37 8.67
C TYR A 59 9.29 0.47 7.16
N GLN A 60 8.94 1.60 6.54
CA GLN A 60 9.26 1.85 5.14
C GLN A 60 10.78 1.89 4.91
N THR A 61 11.56 2.48 5.81
CA THR A 61 13.03 2.43 5.75
C THR A 61 13.58 1.00 5.84
N TRP A 62 12.96 0.15 6.67
CA TRP A 62 13.32 -1.27 6.73
C TRP A 62 13.03 -1.97 5.38
N LEU A 63 11.84 -1.78 4.81
CA LEU A 63 11.47 -2.34 3.49
C LEU A 63 12.42 -1.87 2.39
N GLN A 64 12.80 -0.59 2.39
CA GLN A 64 13.76 -0.02 1.44
C GLN A 64 15.13 -0.71 1.50
N THR A 65 15.52 -1.20 2.68
CA THR A 65 16.80 -1.88 2.91
C THR A 65 16.71 -3.36 2.53
N GLN A 66 15.61 -4.03 2.86
CA GLN A 66 15.42 -5.46 2.57
C GLN A 66 15.08 -5.74 1.10
N TYR A 67 14.40 -4.80 0.45
CA TYR A 67 13.90 -4.96 -0.92
C TYR A 67 14.48 -3.89 -1.85
N PRO A 68 15.78 -4.00 -2.22
CA PRO A 68 16.47 -2.98 -3.00
C PRO A 68 15.86 -2.76 -4.39
N THR A 69 15.28 -3.79 -5.01
CA THR A 69 14.59 -3.65 -6.31
C THR A 69 13.34 -2.76 -6.19
N LEU A 70 12.51 -2.95 -5.17
CA LEU A 70 11.36 -2.08 -4.92
C LEU A 70 11.81 -0.66 -4.53
N ASN A 71 12.89 -0.54 -3.76
CA ASN A 71 13.46 0.76 -3.44
C ASN A 71 14.01 1.46 -4.70
N ALA A 72 14.56 0.72 -5.67
CA ALA A 72 14.99 1.28 -6.95
C ALA A 72 13.81 1.80 -7.77
N ILE A 73 12.67 1.08 -7.81
CA ILE A 73 11.43 1.58 -8.42
C ILE A 73 11.00 2.89 -7.74
N ARG A 74 11.05 2.96 -6.41
CA ARG A 74 10.74 4.19 -5.66
C ARG A 74 11.68 5.34 -6.00
N LEU A 75 13.00 5.09 -6.01
CA LEU A 75 14.02 6.10 -6.26
C LEU A 75 13.97 6.62 -7.71
N ASN A 76 13.77 5.71 -8.68
CA ASN A 76 13.69 6.03 -10.09
C ASN A 76 12.29 6.52 -10.51
N GLN A 77 11.33 6.49 -9.60
CA GLN A 77 9.94 6.90 -9.83
C GLN A 77 9.26 6.15 -10.97
N SER A 78 9.62 4.88 -11.15
CA SER A 78 9.03 4.04 -12.21
C SER A 78 7.50 3.96 -12.11
N TYR A 79 6.95 4.09 -10.89
CA TYR A 79 5.52 4.11 -10.61
C TYR A 79 4.77 5.36 -11.12
N LEU A 80 5.48 6.39 -11.64
CA LEU A 80 4.91 7.55 -12.32
C LEU A 80 5.21 7.55 -13.82
N ASN A 81 6.03 6.60 -14.30
CA ASN A 81 6.49 6.57 -15.68
C ASN A 81 5.51 5.75 -16.55
N PRO A 82 4.81 6.37 -17.53
CA PRO A 82 3.86 5.68 -18.39
C PRO A 82 4.48 4.50 -19.16
N ASP A 83 5.69 4.66 -19.69
CA ASP A 83 6.39 3.60 -20.45
C ASP A 83 6.68 2.38 -19.56
N TRP A 84 7.04 2.63 -18.30
CA TRP A 84 7.24 1.53 -17.35
C TRP A 84 5.91 0.88 -16.97
N LEU A 85 4.88 1.68 -16.68
CA LEU A 85 3.54 1.21 -16.31
C LEU A 85 2.86 0.39 -17.42
N GLY A 86 3.15 0.69 -18.69
CA GLY A 86 2.70 -0.09 -19.85
C GLY A 86 3.54 -1.34 -20.14
N SER A 87 4.66 -1.52 -19.44
CA SER A 87 5.62 -2.59 -19.73
C SER A 87 5.33 -3.89 -18.95
N PRO A 88 5.81 -5.05 -19.44
CA PRO A 88 5.75 -6.31 -18.68
C PRO A 88 6.48 -6.26 -17.33
N ALA A 89 7.39 -5.31 -17.12
CA ALA A 89 8.20 -5.23 -15.90
C ALA A 89 7.36 -4.94 -14.64
N VAL A 90 6.20 -4.29 -14.77
CA VAL A 90 5.25 -4.06 -13.68
C VAL A 90 4.82 -5.37 -13.01
N ASN A 91 4.65 -6.42 -13.81
CA ASN A 91 4.22 -7.74 -13.34
C ASN A 91 5.38 -8.62 -12.85
N GLN A 92 6.61 -8.11 -12.87
CA GLN A 92 7.83 -8.86 -12.52
C GLN A 92 8.53 -8.30 -11.27
N VAL A 93 7.85 -7.44 -10.51
CA VAL A 93 8.38 -6.92 -9.24
C VAL A 93 8.45 -8.07 -8.22
N PRO A 94 9.65 -8.47 -7.78
CA PRO A 94 9.80 -9.64 -6.92
C PRO A 94 9.33 -9.30 -5.50
N VAL A 95 8.40 -10.09 -4.98
CA VAL A 95 7.95 -10.09 -3.58
C VAL A 95 8.01 -11.51 -3.04
N ASP A 96 8.45 -11.66 -1.79
CA ASP A 96 8.58 -12.95 -1.11
C ASP A 96 7.60 -13.06 0.07
N ASP A 97 7.59 -14.22 0.73
CA ASP A 97 6.71 -14.45 1.88
C ASP A 97 6.97 -13.46 3.02
N MET A 98 8.22 -13.01 3.21
CA MET A 98 8.55 -12.00 4.21
C MET A 98 7.97 -10.63 3.84
N PHE A 99 7.91 -10.30 2.56
CA PHE A 99 7.32 -9.06 2.07
C PHE A 99 5.82 -9.08 2.36
N HIS A 100 5.14 -10.16 1.99
CA HIS A 100 3.72 -10.33 2.28
C HIS A 100 3.44 -10.33 3.80
N PHE A 101 4.28 -10.98 4.61
CA PHE A 101 4.13 -11.01 6.06
C PHE A 101 4.25 -9.61 6.65
N SER A 102 5.30 -8.88 6.28
CA SER A 102 5.52 -7.51 6.75
C SER A 102 4.40 -6.57 6.29
N HIS A 103 3.93 -6.68 5.05
CA HIS A 103 2.76 -5.95 4.56
C HIS A 103 1.51 -6.22 5.42
N CYS A 104 1.17 -7.48 5.69
CA CYS A 104 -0.01 -7.81 6.50
C CYS A 104 0.07 -7.25 7.92
N VAL A 105 1.26 -7.26 8.53
CA VAL A 105 1.48 -6.65 9.86
C VAL A 105 1.29 -5.13 9.80
N LEU A 106 1.79 -4.44 8.76
CA LEU A 106 1.60 -3.00 8.60
C LEU A 106 0.15 -2.64 8.30
N ALA A 107 -0.51 -3.40 7.43
CA ALA A 107 -1.91 -3.23 7.09
C ALA A 107 -2.79 -3.30 8.35
N LEU A 108 -2.58 -4.31 9.21
CA LEU A 108 -3.30 -4.44 10.47
C LEU A 108 -3.04 -3.26 11.42
N ARG A 109 -1.78 -2.79 11.53
CA ARG A 109 -1.44 -1.62 12.36
C ARG A 109 -2.16 -0.36 11.86
N ARG A 110 -2.21 -0.13 10.55
CA ARG A 110 -2.90 1.00 9.93
C ARG A 110 -4.40 0.93 10.19
N TYR A 111 -4.99 -0.25 10.05
CA TYR A 111 -6.41 -0.48 10.33
C TYR A 111 -6.78 -0.20 11.78
N ILE A 112 -6.03 -0.75 12.74
CA ILE A 112 -6.25 -0.48 14.18
C ILE A 112 -6.18 1.02 14.45
N ARG A 113 -5.12 1.69 13.96
CA ARG A 113 -4.97 3.13 14.12
C ARG A 113 -6.13 3.91 13.50
N ALA A 114 -6.62 3.48 12.35
CA ALA A 114 -7.71 4.15 11.68
C ALA A 114 -9.05 4.00 12.42
N LYS A 115 -9.31 2.83 13.02
CA LYS A 115 -10.46 2.62 13.90
C LYS A 115 -10.34 3.45 15.19
N ASP A 116 -9.15 3.47 15.81
CA ASP A 116 -8.91 4.21 17.06
C ASP A 116 -9.06 5.72 16.90
N THR A 117 -8.61 6.26 15.77
CA THR A 117 -8.59 7.72 15.51
C THR A 117 -9.76 8.22 14.67
N GLY A 118 -10.51 7.31 14.06
CA GLY A 118 -11.51 7.64 13.05
C GLY A 118 -10.92 8.24 11.76
N ARG A 119 -9.60 8.11 11.53
CA ARG A 119 -8.89 8.75 10.40
C ARG A 119 -8.07 7.73 9.60
N HIS A 120 -8.06 7.86 8.27
CA HIS A 120 -7.23 7.05 7.39
C HIS A 120 -6.37 7.90 6.46
N VAL A 121 -5.29 7.31 5.93
CA VAL A 121 -4.40 7.97 4.96
C VAL A 121 -4.69 7.48 3.54
N CYS A 122 -5.05 6.21 3.41
CA CYS A 122 -5.46 5.55 2.16
C CYS A 122 -6.73 4.73 2.44
N GLY A 123 -7.63 4.60 1.46
CA GLY A 123 -8.90 3.87 1.66
C GLY A 123 -8.66 2.40 2.02
N ARG A 124 -7.58 1.81 1.46
CA ARG A 124 -7.12 0.45 1.78
C ARG A 124 -6.74 0.24 3.25
N ASP A 125 -6.43 1.31 3.99
CA ASP A 125 -6.11 1.23 5.42
C ASP A 125 -7.34 0.85 6.27
N ILE A 126 -8.55 1.07 5.75
CA ILE A 126 -9.82 0.79 6.45
C ILE A 126 -10.69 -0.24 5.72
N ASP A 127 -10.18 -0.83 4.66
CA ASP A 127 -10.90 -1.82 3.87
C ASP A 127 -11.04 -3.15 4.63
N ASP A 128 -12.28 -3.50 4.96
CA ASP A 128 -12.59 -4.70 5.75
C ASP A 128 -12.24 -5.99 4.99
N GLU A 129 -12.39 -6.02 3.66
CA GLU A 129 -12.03 -7.18 2.83
C GLU A 129 -10.52 -7.41 2.84
N HIS A 130 -9.73 -6.35 2.62
CA HIS A 130 -8.29 -6.37 2.72
C HIS A 130 -7.82 -6.85 4.11
N MET A 131 -8.46 -6.40 5.20
CA MET A 131 -8.11 -6.88 6.54
C MET A 131 -8.43 -8.35 6.76
N ARG A 132 -9.56 -8.85 6.28
CA ARG A 132 -9.88 -10.28 6.35
C ARG A 132 -8.87 -11.12 5.59
N HIS A 133 -8.42 -10.65 4.42
CA HIS A 133 -7.35 -11.28 3.65
C HIS A 133 -6.03 -11.31 4.43
N CYS A 134 -5.58 -10.17 4.97
CA CYS A 134 -4.33 -10.08 5.73
C CYS A 134 -4.37 -10.94 7.00
N LEU A 135 -5.49 -10.95 7.74
CA LEU A 135 -5.64 -11.80 8.92
C LEU A 135 -5.59 -13.29 8.56
N ALA A 136 -6.26 -13.72 7.49
CA ALA A 136 -6.18 -15.10 7.03
C ALA A 136 -4.76 -15.53 6.63
N ALA A 137 -3.96 -14.62 6.04
CA ALA A 137 -2.56 -14.87 5.74
C ALA A 137 -1.71 -14.99 7.02
N LEU A 138 -1.92 -14.09 7.99
CA LEU A 138 -1.27 -14.14 9.30
C LEU A 138 -1.61 -15.42 10.08
N ASP A 139 -2.88 -15.86 10.04
CA ASP A 139 -3.31 -17.13 10.63
C ASP A 139 -2.60 -18.32 9.98
N TRP A 140 -2.46 -18.32 8.65
CA TRP A 140 -1.76 -19.38 7.94
C TRP A 140 -0.29 -19.50 8.37
N TRP A 141 0.40 -18.37 8.51
CA TRP A 141 1.79 -18.35 9.00
C TRP A 141 1.91 -18.73 10.48
N ALA A 142 0.96 -18.30 11.32
CA ALA A 142 0.99 -18.56 12.76
C ALA A 142 0.60 -20.01 13.11
N PHE A 143 -0.29 -20.63 12.31
CA PHE A 143 -0.86 -21.95 12.58
C PHE A 143 -0.75 -22.89 11.37
N PRO A 144 0.48 -23.24 10.94
CA PRO A 144 0.68 -24.09 9.79
C PRO A 144 0.02 -25.48 10.00
N GLY A 145 -0.73 -25.95 9.01
CA GLY A 145 -1.38 -27.27 9.02
C GLY A 145 -2.80 -27.32 9.62
N SER A 146 -3.33 -26.22 10.15
CA SER A 146 -4.70 -26.14 10.70
C SER A 146 -5.83 -26.16 9.66
N GLY A 147 -5.50 -26.30 8.37
CA GLY A 147 -6.46 -26.23 7.25
C GLY A 147 -6.90 -24.78 6.98
N ARG A 148 -7.14 -24.43 5.72
CA ARG A 148 -7.77 -23.14 5.37
C ARG A 148 -9.16 -23.11 6.04
N SER A 149 -9.29 -22.44 7.18
CA SER A 149 -10.62 -22.04 7.66
C SER A 149 -11.18 -21.05 6.64
N THR A 150 -12.02 -21.57 5.75
CA THR A 150 -12.69 -20.79 4.69
C THR A 150 -13.94 -20.09 5.18
N SER A 151 -14.12 -19.97 6.50
CA SER A 151 -15.30 -19.37 7.10
C SER A 151 -14.90 -18.45 8.24
N PHE A 152 -14.81 -17.16 7.93
CA PHE A 152 -15.19 -16.14 8.91
C PHE A 152 -16.71 -15.99 8.85
N PRO A 153 -17.42 -15.94 9.99
CA PRO A 153 -18.82 -15.50 10.01
C PRO A 153 -18.96 -14.02 9.59
#